data_AF-A0A150WG96-F1
#
_entry.id   AF-A0A150WG96-F1
#
_cell.length_a   1.000
_cell.length_b   1.000
_cell.length_c   1.000
_cell.angle_alpha   90.00
_cell.angle_beta   90.00
_cell.angle_gamma   90.00
#
_symmetry.space_group_name_H-M   'P 1'
#
loop_
_entity.id
_entity.type
_entity.pdbx_description
1 polymer ?
#
loop_
_entity_poly.entity_id
_entity_poly.type
_entity_poly.pdbx_seq_one_letter_code
_entity_poly.pdbx_strand_id
1 'polypeptide(L)'
;MEQSPIHNLLWIEELLPVGYDCVPKNGGMAYYVDMKLVLILVERRGLYEHKGVSYPFELWNGCIFPVEKKAQNAFFLKYLFLENHPANKDWLYIPAESENFEDEVKQMMREISRGNMLLGIPVKSSELSKPEKVERAPKKPSPQKTKISKKGENAFLLSIAKKNRK
;
A
#
# COMPACT_ATOMS: atom_id res chain seq x y z
N MET A 1 1.82 -15.73 -15.55
CA MET A 1 0.65 -15.71 -14.66
C MET A 1 1.20 -15.64 -13.24
N GLU A 2 1.34 -14.43 -12.73
CA GLU A 2 1.78 -14.18 -11.35
C GLU A 2 0.61 -14.59 -10.45
N GLN A 3 0.79 -15.63 -9.62
CA GLN A 3 -0.27 -16.08 -8.71
C GLN A 3 -0.47 -15.00 -7.65
N SER A 4 -1.69 -14.47 -7.55
CA SER A 4 -2.05 -13.54 -6.48
C SER A 4 -1.76 -14.19 -5.13
N PRO A 5 -1.05 -13.53 -4.20
CA PRO A 5 -0.64 -14.11 -2.93
C PRO A 5 -1.79 -14.32 -1.93
N ILE A 6 -3.02 -14.01 -2.33
CA ILE A 6 -4.25 -14.09 -1.53
C ILE A 6 -5.25 -14.90 -2.33
N HIS A 7 -5.89 -15.88 -1.68
CA HIS A 7 -6.90 -16.75 -2.29
C HIS A 7 -8.18 -16.78 -1.47
N ASN A 8 -8.09 -16.91 -0.15
CA ASN A 8 -9.26 -17.09 0.72
C ASN A 8 -9.93 -15.76 1.10
N LEU A 9 -9.23 -14.64 0.99
CA LEU A 9 -9.74 -13.31 1.37
C LEU A 9 -10.17 -12.44 0.18
N LEU A 10 -10.04 -12.93 -1.07
CA LEU A 10 -10.32 -12.13 -2.26
C LEU A 10 -11.80 -11.71 -2.39
N TRP A 11 -12.74 -12.46 -1.80
CA TRP A 11 -14.16 -12.10 -1.79
C TRP A 11 -14.42 -10.71 -1.16
N ILE A 12 -13.50 -10.22 -0.34
CA ILE A 12 -13.59 -8.90 0.30
C ILE A 12 -13.42 -7.78 -0.72
N GLU A 13 -12.71 -8.02 -1.82
CA GLU A 13 -12.56 -7.04 -2.91
C GLU A 13 -13.91 -6.68 -3.54
N GLU A 14 -14.84 -7.63 -3.59
CA GLU A 14 -16.18 -7.43 -4.14
C GLU A 14 -17.03 -6.47 -3.30
N LEU A 15 -16.63 -6.22 -2.04
CA LEU A 15 -17.31 -5.32 -1.13
C LEU A 15 -16.74 -3.88 -1.15
N LEU A 16 -15.60 -3.67 -1.81
CA LEU A 16 -14.99 -2.35 -1.91
C LEU A 16 -15.83 -1.42 -2.80
N PRO A 17 -15.81 -0.10 -2.54
CA PRO A 17 -16.45 0.86 -3.43
C PRO A 17 -15.78 0.86 -4.80
N VAL A 18 -16.53 1.22 -5.85
CA VAL A 18 -15.98 1.32 -7.21
C VAL A 18 -14.88 2.39 -7.30
N GLY A 19 -13.85 2.13 -8.10
CA GLY A 19 -12.75 3.08 -8.33
C GLY A 19 -11.63 3.04 -7.29
N TYR A 20 -11.29 1.86 -6.78
CA TYR A 20 -10.13 1.66 -5.92
C TYR A 20 -8.84 1.37 -6.72
N ASP A 21 -7.69 1.74 -6.15
CA ASP A 21 -6.38 1.26 -6.60
C ASP A 21 -5.89 0.13 -5.67
N CYS A 22 -5.04 -0.77 -6.17
CA CYS A 22 -4.41 -1.79 -5.35
C CYS A 22 -2.90 -1.93 -5.63
N VAL A 23 -2.14 -2.24 -4.58
CA VAL A 23 -0.68 -2.44 -4.66
C VAL A 23 -0.26 -3.59 -3.73
N PRO A 24 0.62 -4.50 -4.18
CA PRO A 24 1.18 -5.54 -3.30
C PRO A 24 1.89 -4.93 -2.09
N LYS A 25 1.53 -5.37 -0.88
CA LYS A 25 2.08 -4.83 0.38
C LYS A 25 2.11 -5.90 1.47
N ASN A 26 3.23 -6.00 2.19
CA ASN A 26 3.40 -6.90 3.34
C ASN A 26 3.09 -8.39 3.07
N GLY A 27 3.27 -8.86 1.83
CA GLY A 27 2.95 -10.24 1.45
C GLY A 27 1.46 -10.47 1.13
N GLY A 28 0.67 -9.40 1.03
CA GLY A 28 -0.69 -9.42 0.54
C GLY A 28 -0.97 -8.21 -0.36
N MET A 29 -2.14 -7.60 -0.24
CA MET A 29 -2.62 -6.54 -1.13
C MET A 29 -3.16 -5.36 -0.30
N ALA A 30 -2.68 -4.16 -0.62
CA ALA A 30 -3.17 -2.92 -0.06
C ALA A 30 -4.14 -2.25 -1.03
N TYR A 31 -5.26 -1.75 -0.52
CA TYR A 31 -6.30 -1.11 -1.29
C TYR A 31 -6.45 0.35 -0.89
N TYR A 32 -6.67 1.17 -1.92
CA TYR A 32 -6.72 2.61 -1.81
C TYR A 32 -8.00 3.14 -2.40
N VAL A 33 -8.66 4.04 -1.67
CA VAL A 33 -9.87 4.74 -2.10
C VAL A 33 -9.64 6.22 -1.83
N ASP A 34 -9.88 7.07 -2.82
CA ASP A 34 -9.70 8.53 -2.73
C ASP A 34 -8.34 8.95 -2.15
N MET A 35 -7.25 8.33 -2.64
CA MET A 35 -5.88 8.59 -2.17
C MET A 35 -5.64 8.25 -0.69
N LYS A 36 -6.47 7.39 -0.08
CA LYS A 36 -6.28 6.86 1.28
C LYS A 36 -6.08 5.36 1.24
N LEU A 37 -5.12 4.87 2.00
CA LEU A 37 -4.96 3.45 2.27
C LEU A 37 -6.04 3.02 3.27
N VAL A 38 -7.01 2.23 2.84
CA VAL A 38 -8.20 1.88 3.65
C VAL A 38 -8.20 0.43 4.14
N LEU A 39 -7.54 -0.47 3.41
CA LEU A 39 -7.52 -1.90 3.70
C LEU A 39 -6.17 -2.50 3.28
N ILE A 40 -5.66 -3.44 4.06
CA ILE A 40 -4.61 -4.36 3.64
C ILE A 40 -5.11 -5.77 3.94
N LEU A 41 -5.22 -6.59 2.91
CA LEU A 41 -5.49 -8.02 3.03
C LEU A 41 -4.16 -8.76 3.08
N VAL A 42 -4.00 -9.66 4.03
CA VAL A 42 -2.80 -10.49 4.13
C VAL A 42 -3.21 -11.92 4.47
N GLU A 43 -2.63 -12.89 3.78
CA GLU A 43 -2.96 -14.31 3.96
C GLU A 43 -1.69 -15.14 4.20
N ARG A 44 -1.05 -14.87 5.33
CA ARG A 44 0.15 -15.56 5.78
C ARG A 44 -0.08 -16.21 7.14
N ARG A 45 -0.17 -17.54 7.10
CA ARG A 45 -0.43 -18.39 8.27
C ARG A 45 0.83 -18.66 9.10
N GLY A 46 0.62 -19.04 10.35
CA GLY A 46 1.65 -19.58 11.24
C GLY A 46 2.52 -18.57 12.00
N LEU A 47 2.25 -17.26 11.91
CA LEU A 47 2.96 -16.26 12.70
C LEU A 47 2.07 -15.71 13.82
N TYR A 48 2.38 -16.09 15.06
CA TYR A 48 1.67 -15.66 16.28
C TYR A 48 2.52 -14.77 17.19
N GLU A 49 3.82 -14.63 16.90
CA GLU A 49 4.76 -13.89 17.74
C GLU A 49 5.25 -12.60 17.08
N HIS A 50 5.27 -11.51 17.84
CA HIS A 50 5.91 -10.27 17.44
C HIS A 50 6.72 -9.67 18.60
N LYS A 51 8.03 -9.45 18.39
CA LYS A 51 8.94 -8.86 19.38
C LYS A 51 8.94 -9.59 20.74
N GLY A 52 8.90 -10.92 20.74
CA GLY A 52 8.90 -11.72 21.97
C GLY A 52 7.54 -11.82 22.68
N VAL A 53 6.47 -11.31 22.07
CA VAL A 53 5.10 -11.41 22.60
C VAL A 53 4.28 -12.32 21.69
N SER A 54 3.69 -13.35 22.28
CA SER A 54 2.76 -14.27 21.59
C SER A 54 1.33 -13.75 21.68
N TYR A 55 0.61 -13.87 20.57
CA TYR A 55 -0.79 -13.45 20.43
C TYR A 55 -1.68 -14.67 20.24
N PRO A 56 -2.96 -14.62 20.66
CA PRO A 56 -3.89 -15.74 20.50
C PRO A 56 -4.42 -15.88 19.06
N PHE A 57 -3.96 -15.03 18.14
CA PHE A 57 -4.39 -15.02 16.75
C PHE A 57 -3.23 -14.90 15.76
N GLU A 58 -3.44 -15.32 14.51
CA GLU A 58 -2.48 -15.15 13.43
C GLU A 58 -2.29 -13.68 13.06
N LEU A 59 -1.04 -13.22 13.09
CA LEU A 59 -0.71 -11.81 12.91
C LEU A 59 -0.77 -11.32 11.46
N TRP A 60 -0.78 -12.22 10.49
CA TRP A 60 -0.73 -11.83 9.08
C TRP A 60 -1.75 -12.61 8.23
N ASN A 61 -2.83 -13.07 8.84
CA ASN A 61 -3.91 -13.78 8.17
C ASN A 61 -5.25 -13.15 8.52
N GLY A 62 -5.65 -12.14 7.75
CA GLY A 62 -6.84 -11.35 8.04
C GLY A 62 -6.85 -9.99 7.36
N CYS A 63 -7.66 -9.08 7.92
CA CYS A 63 -7.88 -7.74 7.39
C CYS A 63 -7.27 -6.68 8.29
N ILE A 64 -6.41 -5.84 7.74
CA ILE A 64 -5.85 -4.68 8.42
C ILE A 64 -6.53 -3.40 7.92
N PHE A 65 -6.99 -2.59 8.85
CA PHE A 65 -7.63 -1.30 8.62
C PHE A 65 -6.76 -0.18 9.19
N PRO A 66 -6.03 0.56 8.33
CA PRO A 66 -5.22 1.67 8.79
C PRO A 66 -6.11 2.83 9.25
N VAL A 67 -5.88 3.30 10.46
CA VAL A 67 -6.66 4.36 11.11
C VAL A 67 -5.69 5.28 11.85
N GLU A 68 -5.85 6.59 11.72
CA GLU A 68 -5.03 7.52 12.48
C GLU A 68 -5.20 7.29 13.99
N LYS A 69 -4.09 7.31 14.74
CA LYS A 69 -4.09 7.11 16.19
C LYS A 69 -5.16 7.89 16.96
N LYS A 70 -5.45 9.12 16.53
CA LYS A 70 -6.47 10.00 17.16
C LYS A 70 -7.90 9.46 16.98
N ALA A 71 -8.15 8.75 15.89
CA ALA A 71 -9.45 8.19 15.54
C ALA A 71 -9.68 6.78 16.12
N GLN A 72 -8.62 6.07 16.48
CA GLN A 72 -8.72 4.68 16.96
C GLN A 72 -9.65 4.50 18.15
N ASN A 73 -9.60 5.41 19.14
CA ASN A 73 -10.48 5.33 20.31
C ASN A 73 -11.96 5.36 19.91
N ALA A 74 -12.32 6.15 18.89
CA ALA A 74 -13.70 6.20 18.38
C ALA A 74 -14.08 4.89 17.67
N PHE A 75 -13.14 4.26 16.97
CA PHE A 75 -13.36 2.94 16.36
C PHE A 75 -13.52 1.85 17.43
N PHE A 76 -12.67 1.80 18.46
CA PHE A 76 -12.82 0.81 19.54
C PHE A 76 -14.15 0.94 20.28
N LEU A 77 -14.63 2.17 20.51
CA LEU A 77 -15.93 2.38 21.15
C LEU A 77 -17.11 1.90 20.28
N LYS A 78 -16.97 1.94 18.96
CA LYS A 78 -18.02 1.56 18.01
C LYS A 78 -17.94 0.09 17.59
N TYR A 79 -16.74 -0.46 17.51
CA TYR A 79 -16.43 -1.78 16.97
C TYR A 79 -15.50 -2.52 17.94
N LEU A 80 -16.11 -3.18 18.92
CA LEU A 80 -15.38 -3.88 19.99
C LEU A 80 -14.62 -5.12 19.51
N PHE A 81 -14.92 -5.62 18.29
CA PHE A 81 -14.22 -6.75 17.68
C PHE A 81 -12.88 -6.37 17.05
N LEU A 82 -12.60 -5.07 16.87
CA LEU A 82 -11.34 -4.63 16.30
C LEU A 82 -10.23 -4.82 17.32
N GLU A 83 -9.11 -5.36 16.86
CA GLU A 83 -7.89 -5.52 17.65
C GLU A 83 -6.80 -4.57 17.16
N ASN A 84 -5.85 -4.23 18.04
CA ASN A 84 -4.64 -3.51 17.59
C ASN A 84 -3.67 -4.49 16.94
N HIS A 85 -3.22 -4.18 15.73
CA HIS A 85 -2.21 -4.98 15.07
C HIS A 85 -0.83 -4.76 15.72
N PRO A 86 -0.10 -5.81 16.12
CA PRO A 86 1.16 -5.63 16.87
C PRO A 86 2.31 -5.03 16.05
N ALA A 87 2.29 -5.21 14.74
CA ALA A 87 3.30 -4.64 13.85
C ALA A 87 3.24 -3.10 13.76
N ASN A 88 2.05 -2.50 13.88
CA ASN A 88 1.87 -1.06 13.80
C ASN A 88 0.69 -0.60 14.67
N LYS A 89 0.96 0.40 15.51
CA LYS A 89 -0.04 0.95 16.44
C LYS A 89 -1.18 1.66 15.74
N ASP A 90 -1.03 2.05 14.47
CA ASP A 90 -2.07 2.74 13.68
C ASP A 90 -2.92 1.76 12.85
N TRP A 91 -2.78 0.45 13.08
CA TRP A 91 -3.48 -0.58 12.34
C TRP A 91 -4.47 -1.31 13.24
N LEU A 92 -5.74 -1.25 12.86
CA LEU A 92 -6.78 -2.09 13.43
C LEU A 92 -6.84 -3.39 12.63
N TYR A 93 -7.23 -4.48 13.28
CA TYR A 93 -7.11 -5.82 12.71
C TYR A 93 -8.34 -6.66 13.00
N ILE A 94 -8.72 -7.48 12.02
CA ILE A 94 -9.68 -8.58 12.16
C ILE A 94 -8.98 -9.86 11.69
N PRO A 95 -8.68 -10.80 12.60
CA PRO A 95 -8.13 -12.11 12.24
C PRO A 95 -9.10 -12.93 11.37
N ALA A 96 -8.58 -13.64 10.37
CA ALA A 96 -9.39 -14.49 9.50
C ALA A 96 -10.04 -15.68 10.24
N GLU A 97 -9.52 -16.04 11.40
CA GLU A 97 -10.04 -17.12 12.26
C GLU A 97 -11.12 -16.64 13.25
N SER A 98 -11.46 -15.35 13.26
CA SER A 98 -12.55 -14.82 14.08
C SER A 98 -13.89 -15.50 13.73
N GLU A 99 -14.67 -15.85 14.74
CA GLU A 99 -15.95 -16.54 14.57
C GLU A 99 -16.93 -15.75 13.68
N ASN A 100 -16.97 -14.43 13.85
CA ASN A 100 -17.86 -13.52 13.10
C ASN A 100 -17.12 -12.76 11.99
N PHE A 101 -15.98 -13.30 11.50
CA PHE A 101 -15.08 -12.62 10.58
C PHE A 101 -15.81 -11.95 9.40
N GLU A 102 -16.69 -12.70 8.73
CA GLU A 102 -17.39 -12.23 7.54
C GLU A 102 -18.29 -11.02 7.85
N ASP A 103 -19.05 -11.07 8.95
CA ASP A 103 -19.96 -10.00 9.36
C ASP A 103 -19.22 -8.75 9.86
N GLU A 104 -18.11 -8.95 10.56
CA GLU A 104 -17.22 -7.90 11.04
C GLU A 104 -16.55 -7.16 9.85
N VAL A 105 -16.05 -7.91 8.87
CA VAL A 105 -15.50 -7.36 7.63
C VAL A 105 -16.57 -6.59 6.86
N LYS A 106 -17.77 -7.15 6.67
CA LYS A 106 -18.89 -6.46 6.01
C LYS A 106 -19.26 -5.16 6.73
N GLN A 107 -19.20 -5.12 8.06
CA GLN A 107 -19.40 -3.88 8.82
C GLN A 107 -18.34 -2.84 8.47
N MET A 108 -17.07 -3.22 8.44
CA MET A 108 -15.98 -2.30 8.08
C MET A 108 -16.05 -1.83 6.63
N MET A 109 -16.37 -2.73 5.69
CA MET A 109 -16.55 -2.38 4.27
C MET A 109 -17.65 -1.35 4.08
N ARG A 110 -18.77 -1.44 4.83
CA ARG A 110 -19.83 -0.42 4.79
C ARG A 110 -19.33 0.95 5.22
N GLU A 111 -18.41 1.04 6.18
CA GLU A 111 -17.85 2.33 6.61
C GLU A 111 -16.87 2.90 5.58
N ILE A 112 -16.11 2.05 4.90
CA ILE A 112 -15.27 2.44 3.76
C ILE A 112 -16.15 3.03 2.66
N SER A 113 -17.19 2.29 2.25
CA SER A 113 -18.10 2.72 1.18
C SER A 113 -18.90 3.98 1.51
N ARG A 114 -19.12 4.27 2.80
CA ARG A 114 -19.71 5.54 3.28
C ARG A 114 -18.74 6.71 3.29
N GLY A 115 -17.46 6.49 2.98
CA GLY A 115 -16.43 7.53 3.03
C GLY A 115 -16.16 8.03 4.45
N ASN A 116 -16.19 7.14 5.45
CA ASN A 116 -15.93 7.52 6.83
C ASN A 116 -14.56 8.22 6.93
N MET A 117 -14.57 9.52 7.27
CA MET A 117 -13.37 10.36 7.26
C MET A 117 -12.28 9.88 8.23
N LEU A 118 -12.67 9.17 9.27
CA LEU A 118 -11.77 8.62 10.29
C LEU A 118 -11.07 7.34 9.83
N LEU A 119 -11.54 6.72 8.75
CA LEU A 119 -10.97 5.49 8.20
C LEU A 119 -9.96 5.82 7.11
N GLY A 120 -8.84 5.10 7.17
CA GLY A 120 -7.79 5.16 6.18
C GLY A 120 -6.73 6.21 6.49
N ILE A 121 -5.56 6.02 5.91
CA ILE A 121 -4.43 6.95 6.06
C ILE A 121 -4.16 7.60 4.70
N PRO A 122 -4.12 8.94 4.61
CA PRO A 122 -3.81 9.62 3.35
C PRO A 122 -2.41 9.24 2.88
N VAL A 123 -2.29 8.84 1.62
CA VAL A 123 -0.99 8.53 1.02
C VAL A 123 -0.49 9.67 0.15
N LYS A 124 0.82 9.86 0.16
CA LYS A 124 1.48 10.81 -0.75
C LYS A 124 1.39 10.23 -2.17
N SER A 125 1.07 11.07 -3.14
CA SER A 125 0.88 10.68 -4.55
C SER A 125 2.04 9.90 -5.18
N SER A 126 3.25 10.00 -4.62
CA SER A 126 4.42 9.22 -5.02
C SER A 126 4.29 7.71 -4.78
N GLU A 127 3.40 7.27 -3.88
CA GLU A 127 3.26 5.85 -3.52
C GLU A 127 2.37 5.06 -4.49
N LEU A 128 1.41 5.73 -5.15
CA LEU A 128 0.46 5.12 -6.09
C LEU A 128 0.98 5.12 -7.54
N SER A 129 2.01 5.91 -7.83
CA SER A 129 2.53 6.13 -9.19
C SER A 129 3.69 5.20 -9.54
N LYS A 130 3.56 3.89 -9.25
CA LYS A 130 4.39 2.87 -9.90
C LYS A 130 3.62 2.31 -11.10
N PRO A 131 3.81 2.86 -12.32
CA PRO A 131 3.25 2.22 -13.50
C PRO A 131 3.79 0.81 -13.62
N GLU A 132 2.88 -0.14 -13.85
CA GLU A 132 3.18 -1.47 -14.34
C GLU A 132 4.27 -1.39 -15.39
N LYS A 133 5.32 -2.16 -15.17
CA LYS A 133 6.45 -2.26 -16.06
C LYS A 133 5.96 -3.02 -17.30
N VAL A 134 5.33 -2.32 -18.24
CA VAL A 134 5.02 -2.85 -19.57
C VAL A 134 6.31 -3.44 -20.11
N GLU A 135 6.33 -4.77 -20.22
CA GLU A 135 7.44 -5.54 -20.81
C GLU A 135 7.72 -4.96 -22.20
N ARG A 136 8.76 -4.14 -22.27
CA ARG A 136 9.29 -3.66 -23.53
C ARG A 136 9.85 -4.88 -24.26
N ALA A 137 9.22 -5.19 -25.40
CA ALA A 137 9.72 -6.08 -26.44
C ALA A 137 11.25 -5.97 -26.62
N PRO A 138 11.93 -7.08 -26.95
CA PRO A 138 13.39 -7.16 -26.91
C PRO A 138 14.03 -6.19 -27.91
N LYS A 139 14.73 -5.19 -27.39
CA LYS A 139 15.55 -4.28 -28.20
C LYS A 139 16.83 -5.00 -28.63
N LYS A 140 17.00 -5.14 -29.96
CA LYS A 140 18.27 -5.48 -30.64
C LYS A 140 19.44 -4.60 -30.13
N PRO A 141 20.68 -5.09 -30.14
CA PRO A 141 21.80 -4.39 -29.53
C PRO A 141 22.47 -3.36 -30.46
N SER A 142 23.13 -2.39 -29.79
CA SER A 142 24.18 -1.44 -30.23
C SER A 142 23.75 -0.04 -30.69
N PRO A 143 24.63 1.00 -30.61
CA PRO A 143 26.00 1.04 -30.06
C PRO A 143 26.24 2.11 -28.97
N GLN A 144 27.31 1.89 -28.20
CA GLN A 144 27.84 2.74 -27.14
C GLN A 144 28.18 4.16 -27.62
N LYS A 145 27.84 5.18 -26.82
CA LYS A 145 28.50 6.50 -26.87
C LYS A 145 28.83 7.02 -25.47
N THR A 146 30.11 6.86 -25.14
CA THR A 146 31.02 7.81 -24.48
C THR A 146 30.45 8.75 -23.41
N LYS A 147 30.88 8.49 -22.17
CA LYS A 147 30.84 9.43 -21.04
C LYS A 147 31.64 10.70 -21.39
N ILE A 148 30.97 11.84 -21.47
CA ILE A 148 31.63 13.16 -21.41
C ILE A 148 31.58 13.61 -19.96
N SER A 149 32.76 13.84 -19.39
CA SER A 149 32.96 14.30 -18.01
C SER A 149 32.66 15.80 -17.89
N LYS A 150 32.24 16.21 -16.69
CA LYS A 150 31.86 17.59 -16.28
C LYS A 150 32.99 18.63 -16.34
N LYS A 151 34.03 18.43 -17.17
CA LYS A 151 35.12 19.39 -17.37
C LYS A 151 35.05 20.15 -18.70
N GLY A 152 34.07 19.84 -19.56
CA GLY A 152 33.89 20.47 -20.89
C GLY A 152 32.89 21.62 -20.98
N GLU A 153 32.03 21.83 -19.98
CA GLU A 153 30.95 22.84 -20.05
C GLU A 153 31.48 24.29 -20.01
N ASN A 154 32.65 24.52 -19.38
CA ASN A 154 33.23 25.86 -19.28
C ASN A 154 33.89 26.37 -20.57
N ALA A 155 34.27 25.50 -21.51
CA ALA A 155 34.91 25.91 -22.77
C ALA A 155 33.88 26.37 -23.83
N PHE A 156 32.67 25.80 -23.82
CA PHE A 156 31.62 26.13 -24.79
C PHE A 156 30.98 27.49 -24.50
N LEU A 157 30.67 27.79 -23.23
CA LEU A 157 30.07 29.08 -22.82
C LEU A 157 30.99 30.28 -23.07
N LEU A 158 32.31 30.13 -22.88
CA LEU A 158 33.28 31.19 -23.14
C LEU A 158 33.45 31.49 -24.66
N SER A 159 33.16 30.53 -25.53
CA SER A 159 33.23 30.72 -26.99
C SER A 159 32.04 31.52 -27.55
N ILE A 160 30.88 31.47 -26.88
CA ILE A 160 29.68 32.23 -27.28
C ILE A 160 29.78 33.68 -26.80
N ALA A 161 30.33 33.94 -25.61
CA ALA A 161 30.46 35.28 -25.05
C ALA A 161 31.44 36.20 -25.80
N LYS A 162 32.40 35.65 -26.56
CA LYS A 162 33.34 36.46 -27.37
C LYS A 162 32.82 36.80 -28.77
N LYS A 163 31.70 36.22 -29.22
CA LYS A 163 31.18 36.45 -30.59
C LYS A 163 30.21 37.63 -30.72
N ASN A 164 29.74 38.20 -29.60
CA ASN A 164 28.82 39.35 -29.57
C ASN A 164 29.46 40.67 -29.12
N ARG A 165 30.77 40.84 -29.29
CA ARG A 165 31.44 42.15 -29.21
C ARG A 165 32.12 42.48 -30.53
N LYS A 166 31.31 42.92 -31.49
CA LYS A 166 31.69 43.87 -32.53
C LYS A 166 30.45 44.58 -33.02
#